data_AF-A0A067PUT0-F1
#
_entry.id   AF-A0A067PUT0-F1
#
_cell.length_a   1.000
_cell.length_b   1.000
_cell.length_c   1.000
_cell.angle_alpha   90.00
_cell.angle_beta   90.00
_cell.angle_gamma   90.00
#
_symmetry.space_group_name_H-M   'P 1'
#
loop_
_entity.id
_entity.type
_entity.pdbx_description
1 polymer ?
#
loop_
_entity_poly.entity_id
_entity_poly.type
_entity_poly.pdbx_seq_one_letter_code
_entity_poly.pdbx_strand_id
1 'polypeptide(L)'
;MESSREDAEGDTESAFRRSAQTRLPSRRTSWHPQFTGYRALVILLTVGFGSLKAISSYTNLTIVSTAVEWIFGVVVYIGLFWLGLYETTHPSAIPWLFERDYTHSVRRFVNPPAVVTNRGGTIKYNVAESHQNRRATLTAYRILVSVLVASLGLTKASLAYQGYSAVPTTLDWISGTLLAVGLYWLGLYESSPDNPLPLLFTADYQPAIVIGVSLIGRLLLLSLLSSWGYFWYWIWTHWGAGLLGFEPPTFSSPTLNTLYELSFPFSWIPFVGIAELFAVVPGILSLVSTIKLISTPARSVPTYVVGRASLPGASNGFWASLPLPSRARLEYASRWLVPCMHIAGHVFIHLILMGLSLTWEMFALFVFLSMWASPHTGFFSLVGAVLVSIVPFGWILLGLPLCLSVLVSFIAPLLGSKPHWEFRRSLTSLWIFVSRFGTDNPGGRSDRLA
;
A
#
# COMPACT_ATOMS: atom_id res chain seq x y z
N MET A 1 -23.99 -18.35 -81.97
CA MET A 1 -23.86 -18.97 -80.63
C MET A 1 -23.01 -18.11 -79.69
N GLU A 2 -22.24 -17.14 -80.19
CA GLU A 2 -21.58 -16.08 -79.38
C GLU A 2 -22.51 -15.07 -78.70
N SER A 3 -23.71 -14.80 -79.25
CA SER A 3 -24.57 -13.70 -78.80
C SER A 3 -25.31 -13.92 -77.47
N SER A 4 -25.20 -15.10 -76.85
CA SER A 4 -25.94 -15.43 -75.61
C SER A 4 -25.05 -15.51 -74.37
N ARG A 5 -23.77 -15.11 -74.49
CA ARG A 5 -22.79 -15.19 -73.40
C ARG A 5 -22.51 -13.82 -72.74
N GLU A 6 -22.74 -12.72 -73.45
CA GLU A 6 -22.53 -11.36 -72.91
C GLU A 6 -23.64 -10.92 -71.92
N ASP A 7 -24.86 -11.46 -72.05
CA ASP A 7 -25.98 -11.08 -71.17
C ASP A 7 -25.91 -11.72 -69.76
N ALA A 8 -25.09 -12.76 -69.57
CA ALA A 8 -24.96 -13.43 -68.26
C ALA A 8 -23.90 -12.78 -67.35
N GLU A 9 -22.98 -11.99 -67.90
CA GLU A 9 -21.87 -11.41 -67.15
C GLU A 9 -22.25 -10.05 -66.52
N GLY A 10 -23.18 -9.30 -67.13
CA GLY A 10 -23.67 -8.01 -66.61
C GLY A 10 -24.50 -8.10 -65.31
N ASP A 11 -25.21 -9.22 -65.09
CA ASP A 11 -26.08 -9.36 -63.92
C ASP A 11 -25.32 -9.70 -62.62
N THR A 12 -24.16 -10.36 -62.72
CA THR A 12 -23.36 -10.70 -61.53
C THR A 12 -22.60 -9.49 -60.97
N GLU A 13 -22.12 -8.59 -61.83
CA GLU A 13 -21.44 -7.37 -61.39
C GLU A 13 -22.39 -6.37 -60.73
N SER A 14 -23.64 -6.28 -61.22
CA SER A 14 -24.66 -5.40 -60.62
C SER A 14 -25.16 -5.90 -59.26
N ALA A 15 -25.21 -7.23 -59.06
CA ALA A 15 -25.51 -7.86 -57.76
C ALA A 15 -24.34 -7.69 -56.78
N PHE A 16 -23.10 -7.84 -57.24
CA PHE A 16 -21.89 -7.60 -56.43
C PHE A 16 -21.79 -6.13 -56.00
N ARG A 17 -22.02 -5.16 -56.90
CA ARG A 17 -22.07 -3.72 -56.55
C ARG A 17 -23.20 -3.38 -55.58
N ARG A 18 -24.40 -3.95 -55.73
CA ARG A 18 -25.50 -3.76 -54.75
C ARG A 18 -25.18 -4.36 -53.37
N SER A 19 -24.44 -5.46 -53.32
CA SER A 19 -23.97 -6.05 -52.06
C SER A 19 -22.81 -5.26 -51.42
N ALA A 20 -22.00 -4.56 -52.22
CA ALA A 20 -20.90 -3.73 -51.74
C ALA A 20 -21.34 -2.33 -51.26
N GLN A 21 -22.46 -1.79 -51.79
CA GLN A 21 -22.83 -0.37 -51.62
C GLN A 21 -23.87 -0.07 -50.52
N THR A 22 -24.27 -1.07 -49.72
CA THR A 22 -25.30 -0.87 -48.66
C THR A 22 -24.85 -1.26 -47.25
N ARG A 23 -23.54 -1.31 -47.00
CA ARG A 23 -23.02 -1.18 -45.62
C ARG A 23 -22.45 0.22 -45.43
N LEU A 24 -23.32 1.22 -45.50
CA LEU A 24 -23.03 2.51 -44.88
C LEU A 24 -22.57 2.20 -43.44
N PRO A 25 -21.43 2.73 -42.98
CA PRO A 25 -20.94 2.47 -41.63
C PRO A 25 -22.08 2.84 -40.70
N SER A 26 -22.70 1.83 -40.08
CA SER A 26 -23.76 2.03 -39.12
C SER A 26 -23.22 3.04 -38.12
N ARG A 27 -23.88 4.20 -38.05
CA ARG A 27 -23.52 5.30 -37.16
C ARG A 27 -23.29 4.67 -35.79
N ARG A 28 -22.02 4.60 -35.37
CA ARG A 28 -21.64 3.93 -34.12
C ARG A 28 -22.44 4.59 -33.02
N THR A 29 -23.47 3.89 -32.54
CA THR A 29 -24.21 4.32 -31.36
C THR A 29 -23.21 4.33 -30.22
N SER A 30 -23.03 5.48 -29.59
CA SER A 30 -22.10 5.61 -28.46
C SER A 30 -22.46 4.54 -27.42
N TRP A 31 -21.50 3.65 -27.13
CA TRP A 31 -21.72 2.66 -26.09
C TRP A 31 -21.85 3.37 -24.75
N HIS A 32 -22.86 3.02 -23.98
CA HIS A 32 -23.04 3.47 -22.60
C HIS A 32 -23.23 2.25 -21.69
N PRO A 33 -22.70 2.30 -20.46
CA PRO A 33 -22.92 1.23 -19.51
C PRO A 33 -24.41 1.09 -19.20
N GLN A 34 -24.93 -0.13 -19.34
CA GLN A 34 -26.32 -0.42 -19.03
C GLN A 34 -26.58 -0.22 -17.53
N PHE A 35 -27.71 0.42 -17.21
CA PHE A 35 -28.13 0.65 -15.84
C PHE A 35 -29.10 -0.45 -15.42
N THR A 36 -28.55 -1.58 -15.00
CA THR A 36 -29.35 -2.76 -14.61
C THR A 36 -29.93 -2.60 -13.21
N GLY A 37 -30.95 -3.41 -12.87
CA GLY A 37 -31.60 -3.39 -11.56
C GLY A 37 -30.63 -3.69 -10.42
N TYR A 38 -29.68 -4.60 -10.63
CA TYR A 38 -28.62 -4.91 -9.66
C TYR A 38 -27.74 -3.69 -9.37
N ARG A 39 -27.32 -2.96 -10.41
CA ARG A 39 -26.50 -1.75 -10.25
C ARG A 39 -27.27 -0.65 -9.53
N ALA A 40 -28.56 -0.50 -9.84
CA ALA A 40 -29.45 0.40 -9.12
C ALA A 40 -29.57 0.01 -7.64
N LEU A 41 -29.73 -1.29 -7.34
CA LEU A 41 -29.79 -1.82 -5.97
C LEU A 41 -28.51 -1.49 -5.19
N VAL A 42 -27.33 -1.75 -5.77
CA VAL A 42 -26.03 -1.45 -5.14
C VAL A 42 -25.93 0.04 -4.78
N ILE A 43 -26.28 0.92 -5.72
CA ILE A 43 -26.26 2.37 -5.50
C ILE A 43 -27.25 2.77 -4.42
N LEU A 44 -28.50 2.31 -4.50
CA LEU A 44 -29.54 2.64 -3.52
C LEU A 44 -29.17 2.17 -2.12
N LEU A 45 -28.60 0.97 -1.98
CA LEU A 45 -28.13 0.46 -0.68
C LEU A 45 -26.94 1.26 -0.16
N THR A 46 -26.01 1.66 -1.03
CA THR A 46 -24.86 2.52 -0.64
C THR A 46 -25.37 3.88 -0.14
N VAL A 47 -26.31 4.49 -0.86
CA VAL A 47 -26.94 5.77 -0.49
C VAL A 47 -27.75 5.67 0.80
N GLY A 48 -28.56 4.61 0.92
CA GLY A 48 -29.36 4.34 2.12
C GLY A 48 -28.48 4.10 3.34
N PHE A 49 -27.44 3.26 3.22
CA PHE A 49 -26.49 2.98 4.29
C PHE A 49 -25.78 4.23 4.77
N GLY A 50 -25.19 5.00 3.83
CA GLY A 50 -24.52 6.25 4.17
C GLY A 50 -25.46 7.21 4.91
N SER A 51 -26.65 7.45 4.35
CA SER A 51 -27.64 8.37 4.94
C SER A 51 -28.10 7.92 6.33
N LEU A 52 -28.39 6.62 6.51
CA LEU A 52 -28.82 6.07 7.79
C LEU A 52 -27.72 6.20 8.85
N LYS A 53 -26.46 5.94 8.48
CA LYS A 53 -25.31 6.13 9.37
C LYS A 53 -25.12 7.59 9.75
N ALA A 54 -25.20 8.52 8.80
CA ALA A 54 -25.08 9.94 9.07
C ALA A 54 -26.17 10.42 10.04
N ILE A 55 -27.44 10.08 9.77
CA ILE A 55 -28.57 10.42 10.65
C ILE A 55 -28.35 9.84 12.05
N SER A 56 -28.03 8.55 12.17
CA SER A 56 -27.81 7.89 13.45
C SER A 56 -26.67 8.54 14.25
N SER A 57 -25.57 8.85 13.58
CA SER A 57 -24.42 9.52 14.21
C SER A 57 -24.75 10.94 14.67
N TYR A 58 -25.51 11.72 13.88
CA TYR A 58 -25.92 13.08 14.29
C TYR A 58 -26.93 13.07 15.46
N THR A 59 -27.74 12.01 15.58
CA THR A 59 -28.65 11.84 16.73
C THR A 59 -27.98 11.27 17.98
N ASN A 60 -26.65 11.12 18.00
CA ASN A 60 -25.87 10.51 19.09
C ASN A 60 -26.26 9.06 19.42
N LEU A 61 -26.86 8.32 18.47
CA LEU A 61 -27.23 6.92 18.62
C LEU A 61 -26.06 6.01 18.20
N THR A 62 -24.97 6.04 18.97
CA THR A 62 -23.71 5.35 18.65
C THR A 62 -23.89 3.84 18.47
N ILE A 63 -24.66 3.20 19.36
CA ILE A 63 -24.96 1.75 19.28
C ILE A 63 -25.67 1.41 17.97
N VAL A 64 -26.66 2.22 17.58
CA VAL A 64 -27.41 2.00 16.33
C VAL A 64 -26.50 2.20 15.12
N SER A 65 -25.67 3.24 15.13
CA SER A 65 -24.68 3.49 14.07
C SER A 65 -23.74 2.28 13.89
N THR A 66 -23.21 1.74 14.99
CA THR A 66 -22.34 0.56 14.94
C THR A 66 -23.10 -0.68 14.47
N ALA A 67 -24.33 -0.92 14.93
CA ALA A 67 -25.15 -2.04 14.47
C ALA A 67 -25.45 -1.96 12.96
N VAL A 68 -25.76 -0.76 12.46
CA VAL A 68 -25.96 -0.50 11.02
C VAL A 68 -24.69 -0.79 10.23
N GLU A 69 -23.52 -0.38 10.72
CA GLU A 69 -22.24 -0.73 10.10
C GLU A 69 -22.02 -2.23 9.98
N TRP A 70 -22.29 -3.00 11.05
CA TRP A 70 -22.13 -4.45 11.02
C TRP A 70 -23.09 -5.13 10.04
N ILE A 71 -24.37 -4.78 10.09
CA ILE A 71 -25.39 -5.40 9.23
C ILE A 71 -25.11 -5.09 7.77
N PHE A 72 -24.87 -3.83 7.42
CA PHE A 72 -24.62 -3.46 6.02
C PHE A 72 -23.23 -3.87 5.54
N GLY A 73 -22.21 -3.65 6.37
CA GLY A 73 -20.82 -3.94 6.02
C GLY A 73 -20.54 -5.43 5.87
N VAL A 74 -21.22 -6.30 6.62
CA VAL A 74 -21.02 -7.75 6.54
C VAL A 74 -22.15 -8.42 5.78
N VAL A 75 -23.38 -8.36 6.28
CA VAL A 75 -24.49 -9.19 5.75
C VAL A 75 -24.90 -8.72 4.36
N VAL A 76 -25.18 -7.42 4.19
CA VAL A 76 -25.61 -6.87 2.91
C VAL A 76 -24.48 -6.94 1.88
N TYR A 77 -23.25 -6.61 2.28
CA TYR A 77 -22.09 -6.72 1.38
C TYR A 77 -21.86 -8.15 0.87
N ILE A 78 -21.91 -9.16 1.74
CA ILE A 78 -21.77 -10.56 1.33
C ILE A 78 -22.92 -10.95 0.38
N GLY A 79 -24.16 -10.55 0.68
CA GLY A 79 -25.30 -10.79 -0.20
C GLY A 79 -25.13 -10.16 -1.58
N LEU A 80 -24.69 -8.91 -1.64
CA LEU A 80 -24.39 -8.21 -2.90
C LEU A 80 -23.22 -8.84 -3.65
N PHE A 81 -22.18 -9.30 -2.94
CA PHE A 81 -21.05 -10.00 -3.53
C PHE A 81 -21.52 -11.28 -4.24
N TRP A 82 -22.31 -12.12 -3.56
CA TRP A 82 -22.89 -13.33 -4.17
C TRP A 82 -23.77 -12.99 -5.36
N LEU A 83 -24.61 -11.95 -5.24
CA LEU A 83 -25.49 -11.50 -6.31
C LEU A 83 -24.71 -11.01 -7.52
N GLY A 84 -23.58 -10.32 -7.30
CA GLY A 84 -22.67 -9.86 -8.35
C GLY A 84 -22.01 -10.99 -9.13
N LEU A 85 -21.78 -12.16 -8.53
CA LEU A 85 -21.29 -13.33 -9.26
C LEU A 85 -22.26 -13.81 -10.34
N TYR A 86 -23.56 -13.54 -10.19
CA TYR A 86 -24.57 -13.87 -11.20
C TYR A 86 -24.68 -12.81 -12.30
N GLU A 87 -23.95 -11.70 -12.27
CA GLU A 87 -24.06 -10.65 -13.30
C GLU A 87 -23.71 -11.20 -14.70
N THR A 88 -22.73 -12.11 -14.80
CA THR A 88 -22.31 -12.72 -16.07
C THR A 88 -23.14 -13.96 -16.43
N THR A 89 -23.58 -14.72 -15.44
CA THR A 89 -24.34 -15.97 -15.58
C THR A 89 -25.62 -15.91 -14.74
N HIS A 90 -26.57 -15.06 -15.14
CA HIS A 90 -27.80 -14.87 -14.37
C HIS A 90 -28.85 -15.93 -14.72
N PRO A 91 -29.63 -16.42 -13.75
CA PRO A 91 -30.73 -17.31 -14.03
C PRO A 91 -31.86 -16.56 -14.75
N SER A 92 -32.51 -17.23 -15.71
CA SER A 92 -33.64 -16.70 -16.49
C SER A 92 -34.88 -16.33 -15.65
N ALA A 93 -34.89 -16.71 -14.36
CA ALA A 93 -35.96 -16.39 -13.43
C ALA A 93 -35.99 -14.90 -12.99
N ILE A 94 -34.86 -14.19 -13.05
CA ILE A 94 -34.75 -12.80 -12.56
C ILE A 94 -34.12 -11.82 -13.58
N PRO A 95 -34.63 -11.77 -14.83
CA PRO A 95 -34.08 -10.89 -15.88
C PRO A 95 -34.28 -9.41 -15.56
N TRP A 96 -35.28 -9.07 -14.75
CA TRP A 96 -35.54 -7.71 -14.31
C TRP A 96 -34.38 -7.11 -13.51
N LEU A 97 -33.56 -7.94 -12.86
CA LEU A 97 -32.45 -7.50 -12.02
C LEU A 97 -31.16 -7.32 -12.83
N PHE A 98 -30.85 -8.25 -13.74
CA PHE A 98 -29.55 -8.25 -14.44
C PHE A 98 -29.60 -7.83 -15.91
N GLU A 99 -30.69 -8.10 -16.62
CA GLU A 99 -30.77 -7.91 -18.07
C GLU A 99 -31.46 -6.60 -18.44
N ARG A 100 -32.50 -6.22 -17.68
CA ARG A 100 -33.31 -5.05 -18.00
C ARG A 100 -32.53 -3.76 -17.77
N ASP A 101 -32.34 -2.98 -18.85
CA ASP A 101 -31.72 -1.66 -18.80
C ASP A 101 -32.74 -0.59 -18.40
N TYR A 102 -32.52 0.03 -17.23
CA TYR A 102 -33.34 1.11 -16.68
C TYR A 102 -32.85 2.50 -17.08
N THR A 103 -31.81 2.63 -17.92
CA THR A 103 -31.25 3.93 -18.35
C THR A 103 -32.31 4.84 -18.95
N HIS A 104 -33.21 4.28 -19.77
CA HIS A 104 -34.32 5.05 -20.36
C HIS A 104 -35.30 5.58 -19.31
N SER A 105 -35.62 4.78 -18.29
CA SER A 105 -36.50 5.18 -17.20
C SER A 105 -35.87 6.33 -16.42
N VAL A 106 -34.62 6.19 -16.00
CA VAL A 106 -33.89 7.23 -15.25
C VAL A 106 -33.76 8.50 -16.08
N ARG A 107 -33.40 8.39 -17.36
CA ARG A 107 -33.28 9.55 -18.25
C ARG A 107 -34.61 10.29 -18.40
N ARG A 108 -35.73 9.57 -18.45
CA ARG A 108 -37.07 10.17 -18.52
C ARG A 108 -37.44 10.91 -17.23
N PHE A 109 -37.00 10.42 -16.07
CA PHE A 109 -37.19 11.11 -14.79
C PHE A 109 -36.34 12.38 -14.68
N VAL A 110 -35.07 12.32 -15.09
CA VAL A 110 -34.14 13.46 -15.01
C VAL A 110 -34.45 14.52 -16.06
N ASN A 111 -34.81 14.10 -17.27
CA ASN A 111 -35.13 14.96 -18.40
C ASN A 111 -36.50 14.57 -18.97
N PRO A 112 -37.62 15.17 -18.48
CA PRO A 112 -38.92 14.96 -19.08
C PRO A 112 -38.90 15.34 -20.58
N PRO A 113 -39.62 14.62 -21.43
CA PRO A 113 -39.32 14.52 -22.86
C PRO A 113 -39.45 15.84 -23.62
N ALA A 114 -38.35 16.27 -24.26
CA ALA A 114 -38.42 16.83 -25.60
C ALA A 114 -38.55 15.67 -26.59
N VAL A 115 -39.63 15.66 -27.38
CA VAL A 115 -39.97 14.59 -28.32
C VAL A 115 -38.83 14.39 -29.32
N VAL A 116 -38.06 13.32 -29.15
CA VAL A 116 -37.12 12.85 -30.17
C VAL A 116 -37.33 11.36 -30.35
N THR A 117 -37.98 11.03 -31.46
CA THR A 117 -38.10 9.67 -32.00
C THR A 117 -36.73 9.23 -32.52
N ASN A 118 -36.14 8.18 -31.94
CA ASN A 118 -35.11 7.45 -32.67
C ASN A 118 -35.21 5.94 -32.42
N ARG A 119 -35.45 5.23 -33.52
CA ARG A 119 -35.69 3.79 -33.63
C ARG A 119 -34.32 3.12 -33.85
N GLY A 120 -33.66 2.73 -32.76
CA GLY A 120 -32.33 2.11 -32.79
C GLY A 120 -32.43 0.59 -32.62
N GLY A 121 -31.98 -0.17 -33.61
CA GLY A 121 -31.87 -1.62 -33.55
C GLY A 121 -30.80 -2.07 -32.56
N THR A 122 -31.09 -3.13 -31.81
CA THR A 122 -30.16 -3.82 -30.92
C THR A 122 -29.03 -4.49 -31.72
N ILE A 123 -27.84 -3.89 -31.69
CA ILE A 123 -26.63 -4.53 -32.23
C ILE A 123 -26.16 -5.56 -31.20
N LYS A 124 -26.32 -6.85 -31.51
CA LYS A 124 -25.67 -7.93 -30.78
C LYS A 124 -24.18 -7.91 -31.12
N TYR A 125 -23.35 -7.42 -30.21
CA TYR A 125 -21.91 -7.60 -30.31
C TYR A 125 -21.60 -9.05 -29.97
N ASN A 126 -21.08 -9.80 -30.94
CA ASN A 126 -20.47 -11.09 -30.67
C ASN A 126 -19.15 -10.82 -29.93
N VAL A 127 -19.24 -10.69 -28.60
CA VAL A 127 -18.10 -10.64 -27.68
C VAL A 127 -17.49 -12.04 -27.64
N ALA A 128 -16.82 -12.43 -28.72
CA ALA A 128 -16.00 -13.63 -28.74
C ALA A 128 -14.76 -13.38 -27.86
N GLU A 129 -14.84 -13.87 -26.62
CA GLU A 129 -13.75 -14.34 -25.77
C GLU A 129 -12.33 -13.84 -26.11
N SER A 130 -12.04 -12.59 -25.75
CA SER A 130 -10.66 -12.13 -25.48
C SER A 130 -10.38 -12.21 -23.98
N HIS A 131 -10.63 -13.38 -23.38
CA HIS A 131 -10.31 -13.66 -21.97
C HIS A 131 -8.87 -14.16 -21.77
N GLN A 132 -8.06 -14.25 -22.84
CA GLN A 132 -6.70 -14.75 -22.74
C GLN A 132 -5.76 -13.71 -22.07
N ASN A 133 -5.52 -13.90 -20.77
CA ASN A 133 -4.40 -13.33 -20.01
C ASN A 133 -4.35 -11.80 -19.85
N ARG A 134 -5.45 -11.16 -19.45
CA ARG A 134 -5.34 -9.83 -18.82
C ARG A 134 -4.69 -9.99 -17.44
N ARG A 135 -3.35 -9.88 -17.40
CA ARG A 135 -2.66 -9.52 -16.14
C ARG A 135 -3.35 -8.27 -15.60
N ALA A 136 -3.63 -8.24 -14.29
CA ALA A 136 -4.25 -7.07 -13.66
C ALA A 136 -3.34 -5.85 -13.87
N THR A 137 -3.69 -5.00 -14.84
CA THR A 137 -2.97 -3.77 -15.14
C THR A 137 -3.31 -2.73 -14.08
N LEU A 138 -2.31 -1.94 -13.68
CA LEU A 138 -2.50 -0.86 -12.72
C LEU A 138 -2.89 0.40 -13.49
N THR A 139 -4.19 0.55 -13.73
CA THR A 139 -4.78 1.64 -14.51
C THR A 139 -4.88 2.92 -13.67
N ALA A 140 -4.88 4.11 -14.31
CA ALA A 140 -5.03 5.38 -13.59
C ALA A 140 -6.32 5.46 -12.78
N TYR A 141 -7.40 4.82 -13.22
CA TYR A 141 -8.62 4.68 -12.42
C TYR A 141 -8.37 4.00 -11.06
N ARG A 142 -7.68 2.85 -11.05
CA ARG A 142 -7.38 2.11 -9.82
C ARG A 142 -6.47 2.92 -8.88
N ILE A 143 -5.56 3.71 -9.45
CA ILE A 143 -4.70 4.63 -8.71
C ILE A 143 -5.54 5.73 -8.09
N LEU A 144 -6.39 6.39 -8.88
CA LEU A 144 -7.29 7.45 -8.41
C LEU A 144 -8.15 6.97 -7.24
N VAL A 145 -8.79 5.80 -7.38
CA VAL A 145 -9.61 5.20 -6.32
C VAL A 145 -8.76 4.95 -5.06
N SER A 146 -7.59 4.34 -5.22
CA SER A 146 -6.72 4.01 -4.08
C SER A 146 -6.20 5.25 -3.36
N VAL A 147 -5.74 6.26 -4.10
CA VAL A 147 -5.25 7.53 -3.54
C VAL A 147 -6.38 8.29 -2.85
N LEU A 148 -7.58 8.30 -3.42
CA LEU A 148 -8.74 8.96 -2.84
C LEU A 148 -9.17 8.28 -1.52
N VAL A 149 -9.24 6.95 -1.50
CA VAL A 149 -9.57 6.19 -0.28
C VAL A 149 -8.52 6.43 0.81
N ALA A 150 -7.23 6.39 0.45
CA ALA A 150 -6.15 6.63 1.39
C ALA A 150 -6.17 8.05 1.95
N SER A 151 -6.33 9.08 1.11
CA SER A 151 -6.34 10.48 1.54
C SER A 151 -7.53 10.79 2.44
N LEU A 152 -8.74 10.33 2.08
CA LEU A 152 -9.93 10.53 2.88
C LEU A 152 -9.85 9.78 4.22
N GLY A 153 -9.31 8.55 4.21
CA GLY A 153 -9.06 7.78 5.44
C GLY A 153 -8.07 8.47 6.37
N LEU A 154 -6.97 9.02 5.84
CA LEU A 154 -5.98 9.78 6.62
C LEU A 154 -6.55 11.10 7.16
N THR A 155 -7.26 11.87 6.33
CA THR A 155 -7.91 13.12 6.76
C THR A 155 -8.93 12.85 7.86
N LYS A 156 -9.74 11.79 7.71
CA LYS A 156 -10.68 11.35 8.75
C LYS A 156 -9.96 11.02 10.05
N ALA A 157 -8.92 10.18 9.99
CA ALA A 157 -8.17 9.78 11.17
C ALA A 157 -7.56 11.00 11.87
N SER A 158 -6.95 11.92 11.12
CA SER A 158 -6.37 13.16 11.66
C SER A 158 -7.42 14.02 12.37
N LEU A 159 -8.59 14.23 11.77
CA LEU A 159 -9.68 15.01 12.37
C LEU A 159 -10.27 14.33 13.60
N ALA A 160 -10.41 13.01 13.58
CA ALA A 160 -10.85 12.24 14.74
C ALA A 160 -9.87 12.35 15.91
N TYR A 161 -8.56 12.28 15.65
CA TYR A 161 -7.52 12.46 16.68
C TYR A 161 -7.51 13.88 17.27
N GLN A 162 -7.90 14.89 16.51
CA GLN A 162 -8.05 16.27 17.00
C GLN A 162 -9.34 16.49 17.82
N GLY A 163 -10.15 15.45 18.02
CA GLY A 163 -11.38 15.53 18.82
C GLY A 163 -12.59 16.07 18.07
N TYR A 164 -12.51 16.28 16.75
CA TYR A 164 -13.68 16.62 15.96
C TYR A 164 -14.56 15.38 15.79
N SER A 165 -15.75 15.37 16.39
CA SER A 165 -16.68 14.23 16.30
C SER A 165 -17.58 14.29 15.06
N ALA A 166 -18.04 15.49 14.66
CA ALA A 166 -18.97 15.65 13.54
C ALA A 166 -18.29 15.57 12.17
N VAL A 167 -17.14 16.23 11.99
CA VAL A 167 -16.47 16.36 10.68
C VAL A 167 -16.04 15.00 10.09
N PRO A 168 -15.42 14.07 10.86
CA PRO A 168 -15.10 12.74 10.35
C PRO A 168 -16.33 11.95 9.90
N THR A 169 -17.44 12.08 10.61
CA THR A 169 -18.73 11.47 10.22
C THR A 169 -19.26 12.07 8.92
N THR A 170 -19.21 13.40 8.76
CA THR A 170 -19.60 14.04 7.51
C THR A 170 -18.72 13.57 6.34
N LEU A 171 -17.40 13.46 6.56
CA LEU A 171 -16.47 12.95 5.55
C LEU A 171 -16.76 11.49 5.19
N ASP A 172 -17.03 10.64 6.17
CA ASP A 172 -17.47 9.25 5.94
C ASP A 172 -18.72 9.20 5.06
N TRP A 173 -19.68 10.08 5.34
CA TRP A 173 -20.90 10.14 4.55
C TRP A 173 -20.63 10.60 3.11
N ILE A 174 -19.95 11.72 2.91
CA ILE A 174 -19.66 12.24 1.56
C ILE A 174 -18.85 11.22 0.76
N SER A 175 -17.81 10.67 1.37
CA SER A 175 -16.90 9.73 0.72
C SER A 175 -17.53 8.37 0.43
N GLY A 176 -18.17 7.77 1.43
CA GLY A 176 -18.83 6.48 1.32
C GLY A 176 -20.08 6.51 0.44
N THR A 177 -20.67 7.69 0.23
CA THR A 177 -21.91 7.83 -0.54
C THR A 177 -21.69 8.46 -1.90
N LEU A 178 -21.37 9.74 -1.95
CA LEU A 178 -21.32 10.50 -3.20
C LEU A 178 -20.10 10.09 -4.04
N LEU A 179 -18.93 10.03 -3.40
CA LEU A 179 -17.70 9.66 -4.10
C LEU A 179 -17.71 8.19 -4.50
N ALA A 180 -18.17 7.29 -3.63
CA ALA A 180 -18.29 5.86 -3.96
C ALA A 180 -19.22 5.63 -5.16
N VAL A 181 -20.40 6.25 -5.20
CA VAL A 181 -21.34 6.14 -6.32
C VAL A 181 -20.75 6.73 -7.61
N GLY A 182 -20.11 7.90 -7.52
CA GLY A 182 -19.46 8.53 -8.68
C GLY A 182 -18.32 7.68 -9.25
N LEU A 183 -17.46 7.14 -8.38
CA LEU A 183 -16.38 6.24 -8.78
C LEU A 183 -16.92 4.92 -9.34
N TYR A 184 -17.95 4.35 -8.72
CA TYR A 184 -18.60 3.14 -9.22
C TYR A 184 -19.09 3.33 -10.66
N TRP A 185 -19.80 4.43 -10.93
CA TRP A 185 -20.24 4.78 -12.29
C TRP A 185 -19.09 4.97 -13.26
N LEU A 186 -18.03 5.67 -12.83
CA LEU A 186 -16.84 5.86 -13.65
C LEU A 186 -16.18 4.51 -13.96
N GLY A 187 -16.09 3.60 -12.99
CA GLY A 187 -15.55 2.25 -13.15
C GLY A 187 -16.31 1.39 -14.15
N LEU A 188 -17.62 1.60 -14.34
CA LEU A 188 -18.38 0.90 -15.37
C LEU A 188 -17.89 1.20 -16.81
N TYR A 189 -17.18 2.31 -17.01
CA TYR A 189 -16.55 2.62 -18.30
C TYR A 189 -15.24 1.85 -18.53
N GLU A 190 -14.65 1.20 -17.52
CA GLU A 190 -13.44 0.37 -17.67
C GLU A 190 -13.68 -0.82 -18.61
N SER A 191 -14.92 -1.33 -18.65
CA SER A 191 -15.34 -2.41 -19.57
C SER A 191 -15.84 -1.92 -20.93
N SER A 192 -15.78 -0.61 -21.21
CA SER A 192 -16.29 -0.07 -22.47
C SER A 192 -15.46 -0.55 -23.66
N PRO A 193 -16.08 -1.11 -24.72
CA PRO A 193 -15.38 -1.48 -25.93
C PRO A 193 -14.85 -0.25 -26.70
N ASP A 194 -15.53 0.89 -26.58
CA ASP A 194 -15.13 2.14 -27.22
C ASP A 194 -13.97 2.83 -26.50
N ASN A 195 -13.64 2.39 -25.27
CA ASN A 195 -12.59 2.93 -24.42
C ASN A 195 -12.51 4.47 -24.47
N PRO A 196 -13.57 5.19 -24.06
CA PRO A 196 -13.67 6.64 -24.25
C PRO A 196 -12.59 7.42 -23.47
N LEU A 197 -11.99 6.80 -22.45
CA LEU A 197 -10.96 7.38 -21.59
C LEU A 197 -9.73 6.45 -21.54
N PRO A 198 -8.97 6.33 -22.64
CA PRO A 198 -7.86 5.38 -22.73
C PRO A 198 -6.75 5.66 -21.73
N LEU A 199 -6.52 6.94 -21.41
CA LEU A 199 -5.56 7.34 -20.39
C LEU A 199 -5.95 6.83 -19.00
N LEU A 200 -7.25 6.83 -18.69
CA LEU A 200 -7.74 6.45 -17.36
C LEU A 200 -7.79 4.92 -17.19
N PHE A 201 -8.23 4.19 -18.21
CA PHE A 201 -8.53 2.75 -18.11
C PHE A 201 -7.54 1.81 -18.81
N THR A 202 -6.74 2.28 -19.77
CA THR A 202 -5.86 1.38 -20.55
C THR A 202 -4.37 1.63 -20.39
N ALA A 203 -3.97 2.86 -20.04
CA ALA A 203 -2.55 3.12 -19.77
C ALA A 203 -2.10 2.35 -18.52
N ASP A 204 -1.01 1.59 -18.65
CA ASP A 204 -0.38 0.88 -17.55
C ASP A 204 0.60 1.80 -16.81
N TYR A 205 0.25 2.14 -15.58
CA TYR A 205 1.05 3.01 -14.72
C TYR A 205 1.89 2.23 -13.72
N GLN A 206 1.88 0.90 -13.77
CA GLN A 206 2.63 0.06 -12.85
C GLN A 206 4.12 0.45 -12.75
N PRO A 207 4.86 0.73 -13.84
CA PRO A 207 6.26 1.15 -13.74
C PRO A 207 6.44 2.48 -13.01
N ALA A 208 5.58 3.46 -13.30
CA ALA A 208 5.62 4.78 -12.68
C ALA A 208 5.30 4.70 -11.18
N ILE A 209 4.31 3.88 -10.80
CA ILE A 209 3.95 3.69 -9.40
C ILE A 209 5.02 2.95 -8.63
N VAL A 210 5.63 1.90 -9.18
CA VAL A 210 6.71 1.20 -8.45
C VAL A 210 7.85 2.17 -8.11
N ILE A 211 8.18 3.07 -9.05
CA ILE A 211 9.15 4.14 -8.80
C ILE A 211 8.64 5.12 -7.75
N GLY A 212 7.40 5.60 -7.89
CA GLY A 212 6.79 6.57 -6.99
C GLY A 212 6.62 6.06 -5.56
N VAL A 213 6.09 4.85 -5.37
CA VAL A 213 5.92 4.19 -4.05
C VAL A 213 7.28 3.90 -3.43
N SER A 214 8.27 3.46 -4.22
CA SER A 214 9.65 3.30 -3.73
C SER A 214 10.23 4.63 -3.24
N LEU A 215 10.00 5.73 -3.98
CA LEU A 215 10.44 7.06 -3.60
C LEU A 215 9.74 7.55 -2.33
N ILE A 216 8.41 7.50 -2.29
CA ILE A 216 7.61 7.90 -1.12
C ILE A 216 7.98 7.05 0.10
N GLY A 217 8.12 5.73 -0.06
CA GLY A 217 8.53 4.83 1.02
C GLY A 217 9.91 5.18 1.56
N ARG A 218 10.87 5.54 0.70
CA ARG A 218 12.20 6.02 1.13
C ARG A 218 12.12 7.36 1.87
N LEU A 219 11.30 8.30 1.39
CA LEU A 219 11.10 9.59 2.04
C LEU A 219 10.41 9.45 3.40
N LEU A 220 9.41 8.57 3.51
CA LEU A 220 8.75 8.25 4.77
C LEU A 220 9.72 7.56 5.75
N LEU A 221 10.52 6.61 5.27
CA LEU A 221 11.55 5.97 6.08
C LEU A 221 12.58 6.99 6.59
N LEU A 222 13.02 7.90 5.71
CA LEU A 222 13.91 9.01 6.07
C LEU A 222 13.29 9.91 7.14
N SER A 223 12.03 10.30 6.95
CA SER A 223 11.29 11.10 7.93
C SER A 223 11.19 10.36 9.27
N LEU A 224 10.86 9.06 9.25
CA LEU A 224 10.71 8.26 10.46
C LEU A 224 12.05 8.12 11.21
N LEU A 225 13.15 7.85 10.49
CA LEU A 225 14.49 7.77 11.08
C LEU A 225 14.93 9.12 11.67
N SER A 226 14.63 10.23 10.98
CA SER A 226 14.92 11.57 11.47
C SER A 226 14.09 11.91 12.71
N SER A 227 12.78 11.66 12.70
CA SER A 227 11.90 11.84 13.85
C SER A 227 12.30 10.95 15.03
N TRP A 228 12.75 9.72 14.77
CA TRP A 228 13.27 8.81 15.79
C TRP A 228 14.56 9.34 16.43
N GLY A 229 15.51 9.81 15.62
CA GLY A 229 16.73 10.46 16.12
C GLY A 229 16.42 11.70 16.96
N TYR A 230 15.48 12.54 16.51
CA TYR A 230 15.02 13.71 17.25
C TYR A 230 14.34 13.34 18.56
N PHE A 231 13.49 12.30 18.57
CA PHE A 231 12.85 11.80 19.77
C PHE A 231 13.88 11.35 20.83
N TRP A 232 14.92 10.62 20.42
CA TRP A 232 16.00 10.23 21.32
C TRP A 232 16.82 11.41 21.82
N TYR A 233 17.13 12.36 20.94
CA TYR A 233 17.77 13.61 21.33
C TYR A 233 16.93 14.38 22.37
N TRP A 234 15.62 14.46 22.16
CA TRP A 234 14.69 15.10 23.08
C TRP A 234 14.62 14.40 24.44
N ILE A 235 14.48 13.06 24.46
CA ILE A 235 14.56 12.28 25.70
C ILE A 235 15.90 12.53 26.40
N TRP A 236 17.02 12.44 25.69
CA TRP A 236 18.32 12.60 26.35
C TRP A 236 18.55 14.01 26.89
N THR A 237 18.11 15.05 26.18
CA THR A 237 18.29 16.43 26.64
C THR A 237 17.32 16.81 27.76
N HIS A 238 16.04 16.44 27.66
CA HIS A 238 15.03 16.86 28.62
C HIS A 238 14.89 15.90 29.79
N TRP A 239 14.86 14.60 29.50
CA TRP A 239 14.80 13.56 30.53
C TRP A 239 16.17 13.30 31.14
N GLY A 240 17.26 13.32 30.36
CA GLY A 240 18.61 13.18 30.91
C GLY A 240 18.99 14.35 31.83
N ALA A 241 18.66 15.60 31.47
CA ALA A 241 18.89 16.74 32.37
C ALA A 241 17.99 16.70 33.62
N GLY A 242 16.77 16.18 33.51
CA GLY A 242 15.85 16.03 34.66
C GLY A 242 16.19 14.86 35.59
N LEU A 243 16.60 13.71 35.05
CA LEU A 243 17.09 12.55 35.81
C LEU A 243 18.45 12.83 36.46
N LEU A 244 19.30 13.60 35.80
CA LEU A 244 20.52 14.13 36.37
C LEU A 244 20.27 15.39 37.22
N GLY A 245 19.11 15.49 37.88
CA GLY A 245 18.90 16.42 39.01
C GLY A 245 19.92 16.25 40.15
N PHE A 246 20.99 15.47 39.97
CA PHE A 246 22.28 15.72 40.57
C PHE A 246 22.66 17.19 40.35
N GLU A 247 22.52 17.99 41.42
CA GLU A 247 23.52 19.00 41.64
C GLU A 247 24.89 18.34 41.39
N PRO A 248 25.72 18.89 40.48
CA PRO A 248 27.00 18.29 40.17
C PRO A 248 27.71 18.04 41.51
N PRO A 249 28.21 16.82 41.76
CA PRO A 249 28.74 16.47 43.07
C PRO A 249 29.79 17.50 43.47
N THR A 250 29.52 18.26 44.53
CA THR A 250 30.45 19.27 45.02
C THR A 250 31.56 18.55 45.76
N PHE A 251 32.70 18.39 45.10
CA PHE A 251 33.89 17.88 45.76
C PHE A 251 34.49 18.99 46.64
N SER A 252 34.96 18.64 47.83
CA SER A 252 35.67 19.56 48.72
C SER A 252 37.01 20.04 48.14
N SER A 253 37.55 19.32 47.15
CA SER A 253 38.75 19.70 46.42
C SER A 253 38.38 20.49 45.16
N PRO A 254 38.89 21.73 45.00
CA PRO A 254 38.67 22.52 43.78
C PRO A 254 39.20 21.80 42.54
N THR A 255 40.31 21.04 42.66
CA THR A 255 40.93 20.29 41.57
C THR A 255 40.04 19.18 41.03
N LEU A 256 39.28 18.49 41.91
CA LEU A 256 38.33 17.45 41.51
C LEU A 256 37.10 18.04 40.81
N ASN A 257 36.61 19.20 41.27
CA ASN A 257 35.54 19.92 40.55
C ASN A 257 36.01 20.33 39.14
N THR A 258 37.23 20.85 38.99
CA THR A 258 37.76 21.21 37.66
C THR A 258 37.94 19.99 36.76
N LEU A 259 38.39 18.85 37.30
CA LEU A 259 38.50 17.60 36.56
C LEU A 259 37.12 17.06 36.14
N TYR A 260 36.12 17.15 37.01
CA TYR A 260 34.75 16.75 36.70
C TYR A 260 34.15 17.63 35.59
N GLU A 261 34.26 18.95 35.72
CA GLU A 261 33.80 19.92 34.71
C GLU A 261 34.50 19.77 33.36
N LEU A 262 35.77 19.33 33.33
CA LEU A 262 36.43 18.98 32.06
C LEU A 262 35.99 17.61 31.53
N SER A 263 35.86 16.60 32.39
CA SER A 263 35.56 15.22 31.98
C SER A 263 34.14 15.04 31.45
N PHE A 264 33.18 15.82 31.95
CA PHE A 264 31.79 15.77 31.55
C PHE A 264 31.60 16.12 30.05
N PRO A 265 32.05 17.29 29.54
CA PRO A 265 31.98 17.59 28.11
C PRO A 265 32.84 16.62 27.27
N PHE A 266 33.99 16.15 27.77
CA PHE A 266 34.83 15.20 27.03
C PHE A 266 34.18 13.82 26.83
N SER A 267 33.36 13.36 27.77
CA SER A 267 32.57 12.13 27.61
C SER A 267 31.25 12.37 26.88
N TRP A 268 30.66 13.56 27.03
CA TRP A 268 29.39 13.95 26.43
C TRP A 268 29.47 14.23 24.92
N ILE A 269 30.46 14.99 24.48
CA ILE A 269 30.66 15.38 23.08
C ILE A 269 30.73 14.16 22.13
N PRO A 270 31.53 13.11 22.40
CA PRO A 270 31.57 11.95 21.51
C PRO A 270 30.28 11.15 21.54
N PHE A 271 29.57 11.07 22.67
CA PHE A 271 28.28 10.36 22.73
C PHE A 271 27.19 11.06 21.91
N VAL A 272 27.06 12.38 22.06
CA VAL A 272 26.12 13.18 21.25
C VAL A 272 26.52 13.17 19.77
N GLY A 273 27.82 13.32 19.49
CA GLY A 273 28.34 13.28 18.12
C GLY A 273 28.11 11.93 17.43
N ILE A 274 28.25 10.81 18.15
CA ILE A 274 27.94 9.47 17.63
C ILE A 274 26.44 9.30 17.39
N ALA A 275 25.59 9.75 18.32
CA ALA A 275 24.14 9.67 18.16
C ALA A 275 23.64 10.50 16.96
N GLU A 276 24.16 11.72 16.78
CA GLU A 276 23.87 12.52 15.58
C GLU A 276 24.40 11.87 14.31
N LEU A 277 25.61 11.28 14.33
CA LEU A 277 26.18 10.58 13.18
C LEU A 277 25.30 9.39 12.76
N PHE A 278 24.77 8.61 13.71
CA PHE A 278 23.85 7.51 13.44
C PHE A 278 22.50 7.96 12.88
N ALA A 279 22.05 9.18 13.18
CA ALA A 279 20.85 9.75 12.56
C ALA A 279 21.12 10.30 11.15
N VAL A 280 22.27 10.97 10.96
CA VAL A 280 22.60 11.70 9.73
C VAL A 280 23.12 10.78 8.62
N VAL A 281 23.97 9.80 8.93
CA VAL A 281 24.62 8.94 7.91
C VAL A 281 23.60 8.10 7.11
N PRO A 282 22.63 7.40 7.72
CA PRO A 282 21.59 6.70 6.97
C PRO A 282 20.73 7.66 6.14
N GLY A 283 20.51 8.87 6.65
CA GLY A 283 19.84 9.96 5.95
C GLY A 283 20.54 10.31 4.63
N ILE A 284 21.84 10.59 4.70
CA ILE A 284 22.67 10.92 3.54
C ILE A 284 22.75 9.75 2.55
N LEU A 285 22.94 8.52 3.04
CA LEU A 285 23.02 7.34 2.18
C LEU A 285 21.72 7.07 1.41
N SER A 286 20.57 7.23 2.08
CA SER A 286 19.26 7.10 1.45
C SER A 286 19.00 8.24 0.45
N LEU A 287 19.41 9.47 0.76
CA LEU A 287 19.33 10.60 -0.16
C LEU A 287 20.18 10.36 -1.42
N VAL A 288 21.44 9.94 -1.28
CA VAL A 288 22.32 9.60 -2.40
C VAL A 288 21.75 8.47 -3.26
N SER A 289 21.19 7.44 -2.63
CA SER A 289 20.50 6.34 -3.33
C SER A 289 19.30 6.84 -4.13
N THR A 290 18.54 7.78 -3.56
CA THR A 290 17.37 8.40 -4.19
C THR A 290 17.77 9.28 -5.38
N ILE A 291 18.81 10.10 -5.24
CA ILE A 291 19.35 10.92 -6.34
C ILE A 291 19.86 10.03 -7.48
N LYS A 292 20.54 8.92 -7.18
CA LYS A 292 20.97 7.94 -8.20
C LYS A 292 19.79 7.31 -8.95
N LEU A 293 18.70 7.00 -8.25
CA LEU A 293 17.49 6.42 -8.84
C LEU A 293 16.74 7.42 -9.75
N ILE A 294 16.72 8.71 -9.39
CA ILE A 294 16.08 9.76 -10.20
C ILE A 294 16.95 10.15 -11.41
N SER A 295 18.28 10.18 -11.23
CA SER A 295 19.21 10.60 -12.28
C SER A 295 19.44 9.55 -13.38
N THR A 296 19.20 8.26 -13.11
CA THR A 296 19.35 7.19 -14.10
C THR A 296 18.37 7.30 -15.28
N PRO A 297 17.05 7.50 -15.08
CA PRO A 297 16.12 7.75 -16.18
C PRO A 297 16.28 9.16 -16.78
N ALA A 298 16.67 10.18 -16.00
CA ALA A 298 16.89 11.53 -16.53
C ALA A 298 18.03 11.60 -17.58
N ARG A 299 18.98 10.66 -17.57
CA ARG A 299 20.03 10.57 -18.61
C ARG A 299 19.57 9.85 -19.88
N SER A 300 18.52 9.04 -19.83
CA SER A 300 17.98 8.36 -21.01
C SER A 300 16.94 9.18 -21.78
N VAL A 301 16.32 10.18 -21.14
CA VAL A 301 15.33 11.07 -21.80
C VAL A 301 15.95 11.96 -22.88
N PRO A 302 17.11 12.65 -22.68
CA PRO A 302 17.70 13.50 -23.71
C PRO A 302 18.19 12.70 -24.93
N THR A 303 18.74 11.50 -24.73
CA THR A 303 19.13 10.60 -25.82
C THR A 303 17.91 10.12 -26.61
N TYR A 304 16.76 9.94 -25.96
CA TYR A 304 15.50 9.61 -26.61
C TYR A 304 14.87 10.79 -27.36
N VAL A 305 15.01 12.01 -26.85
CA VAL A 305 14.47 13.23 -27.47
C VAL A 305 15.34 13.70 -28.64
N VAL A 306 16.67 13.65 -28.50
CA VAL A 306 17.63 14.05 -29.55
C VAL A 306 17.66 13.03 -30.70
N GLY A 307 17.47 11.74 -30.43
CA GLY A 307 17.32 10.72 -31.48
C GLY A 307 16.02 10.82 -32.30
N ARG A 308 15.06 11.67 -31.89
CA ARG A 308 13.72 11.79 -32.49
C ARG A 308 13.55 13.02 -33.38
N ALA A 309 14.45 14.01 -33.30
CA ALA A 309 14.40 15.23 -34.10
C ALA A 309 14.83 15.02 -35.58
N SER A 310 15.30 13.82 -35.95
CA SER A 310 15.85 13.52 -37.28
C SER A 310 15.01 12.59 -38.16
N LEU A 311 13.77 12.22 -37.76
CA LEU A 311 12.92 11.33 -38.56
C LEU A 311 11.72 12.08 -39.18
N PRO A 312 11.72 12.33 -40.51
CA PRO A 312 10.61 12.94 -41.21
C PRO A 312 9.48 11.92 -41.39
N GLY A 313 8.32 12.16 -40.76
CA GLY A 313 7.11 11.35 -40.97
C GLY A 313 6.21 11.07 -39.75
N ALA A 314 6.55 11.56 -38.55
CA ALA A 314 5.84 11.21 -37.31
C ALA A 314 4.57 12.05 -37.01
N SER A 315 3.76 12.41 -38.02
CA SER A 315 2.60 13.29 -37.81
C SER A 315 1.30 12.62 -37.39
N ASN A 316 1.13 11.29 -37.49
CA ASN A 316 -0.18 10.67 -37.24
C ASN A 316 -0.12 9.51 -36.23
N GLY A 317 -0.20 9.84 -34.94
CA GLY A 317 -0.51 8.87 -33.88
C GLY A 317 0.36 9.00 -32.63
N PHE A 318 0.08 10.01 -31.79
CA PHE A 318 0.86 10.34 -30.58
C PHE A 318 0.98 9.20 -29.53
N TRP A 319 0.13 8.17 -29.58
CA TRP A 319 0.15 7.05 -28.62
C TRP A 319 0.33 5.65 -29.21
N ALA A 320 0.38 5.48 -30.54
CA ALA A 320 0.34 4.16 -31.17
C ALA A 320 1.70 3.43 -31.27
N SER A 321 2.81 4.06 -30.87
CA SER A 321 4.15 3.51 -31.08
C SER A 321 5.12 3.71 -29.91
N LEU A 322 4.62 3.81 -28.68
CA LEU A 322 5.48 3.49 -27.54
C LEU A 322 5.86 2.01 -27.68
N PRO A 323 7.15 1.65 -27.88
CA PRO A 323 7.54 0.25 -27.87
C PRO A 323 7.28 -0.25 -26.46
N LEU A 324 6.17 -0.97 -26.30
CA LEU A 324 5.94 -1.80 -25.13
C LEU A 324 7.23 -2.59 -24.92
N PRO A 325 7.83 -2.56 -23.70
CA PRO A 325 9.03 -3.32 -23.43
C PRO A 325 8.75 -4.74 -23.89
N SER A 326 9.58 -5.27 -24.79
CA SER A 326 9.43 -6.63 -25.29
C SER A 326 9.22 -7.56 -24.08
N ARG A 327 8.43 -8.63 -24.23
CA ARG A 327 8.16 -9.61 -23.16
C ARG A 327 9.43 -9.99 -22.38
N ALA A 328 10.57 -10.05 -23.09
CA ALA A 328 11.92 -10.21 -22.55
C ALA A 328 12.36 -9.12 -21.54
N ARG A 329 12.06 -7.84 -21.75
CA ARG A 329 12.36 -6.75 -20.79
C ARG A 329 11.49 -6.80 -19.54
N LEU A 330 10.26 -7.27 -19.64
CA LEU A 330 9.35 -7.41 -18.50
C LEU A 330 9.69 -8.66 -17.67
N GLU A 331 10.09 -9.76 -18.33
CA GLU A 331 10.71 -10.91 -17.68
C GLU A 331 12.04 -10.53 -17.03
N TYR A 332 12.88 -9.76 -17.73
CA TYR A 332 14.12 -9.22 -17.18
C TYR A 332 13.84 -8.35 -15.95
N ALA A 333 12.90 -7.39 -16.03
CA ALA A 333 12.52 -6.55 -14.91
C ALA A 333 12.00 -7.39 -13.74
N SER A 334 11.13 -8.40 -13.96
CA SER A 334 10.64 -9.28 -12.90
C SER A 334 11.74 -10.11 -12.24
N ARG A 335 12.75 -10.56 -13.02
CA ARG A 335 13.93 -11.26 -12.51
C ARG A 335 14.78 -10.39 -11.58
N TRP A 336 14.75 -9.07 -11.74
CA TRP A 336 15.44 -8.15 -10.82
C TRP A 336 14.55 -7.66 -9.69
N LEU A 337 13.27 -7.44 -9.94
CA LEU A 337 12.31 -6.90 -8.96
C LEU A 337 12.08 -7.86 -7.80
N VAL A 338 11.97 -9.16 -8.06
CA VAL A 338 11.74 -10.16 -7.00
C VAL A 338 12.93 -10.25 -6.03
N PRO A 339 14.20 -10.38 -6.50
CA PRO A 339 15.37 -10.28 -5.62
C PRO A 339 15.47 -8.93 -4.92
N CYS A 340 15.20 -7.82 -5.60
CA CYS A 340 15.25 -6.49 -4.97
C CYS A 340 14.22 -6.35 -3.84
N MET A 341 12.99 -6.84 -4.02
CA MET A 341 11.95 -6.84 -2.99
C MET A 341 12.32 -7.78 -1.83
N HIS A 342 12.90 -8.94 -2.12
CA HIS A 342 13.37 -9.86 -1.09
C HIS A 342 14.54 -9.28 -0.28
N ILE A 343 15.49 -8.63 -0.94
CA ILE A 343 16.60 -7.92 -0.29
C ILE A 343 16.06 -6.76 0.56
N ALA A 344 15.14 -5.96 0.02
CA ALA A 344 14.53 -4.85 0.75
C ALA A 344 13.75 -5.32 1.98
N GLY A 345 12.94 -6.38 1.84
CA GLY A 345 12.22 -6.99 2.96
C GLY A 345 13.16 -7.58 4.01
N HIS A 346 14.23 -8.24 3.58
CA HIS A 346 15.26 -8.77 4.48
C HIS A 346 15.96 -7.64 5.26
N VAL A 347 16.37 -6.57 4.59
CA VAL A 347 16.97 -5.38 5.23
C VAL A 347 15.99 -4.76 6.23
N PHE A 348 14.72 -4.61 5.85
CA PHE A 348 13.69 -4.01 6.70
C PHE A 348 13.45 -4.82 7.99
N ILE A 349 13.32 -6.15 7.88
CA ILE A 349 13.15 -7.03 9.04
C ILE A 349 14.37 -6.96 9.96
N HIS A 350 15.59 -6.94 9.41
CA HIS A 350 16.81 -6.84 10.21
C HIS A 350 16.94 -5.47 10.90
N LEU A 351 16.50 -4.38 10.26
CA LEU A 351 16.46 -3.05 10.89
C LEU A 351 15.47 -3.02 12.06
N ILE A 352 14.30 -3.64 11.94
CA ILE A 352 13.34 -3.76 13.04
C ILE A 352 13.94 -4.58 14.20
N LEU A 353 14.50 -5.76 13.89
CA LEU A 353 15.09 -6.64 14.90
C LEU A 353 16.27 -5.98 15.61
N MET A 354 17.14 -5.28 14.86
CA MET A 354 18.24 -4.50 15.41
C MET A 354 17.72 -3.36 16.29
N GLY A 355 16.69 -2.63 15.84
CA GLY A 355 16.07 -1.56 16.62
C GLY A 355 15.46 -2.05 17.94
N LEU A 356 14.75 -3.17 17.92
CA LEU A 356 14.20 -3.81 19.11
C LEU A 356 15.31 -4.28 20.05
N SER A 357 16.37 -4.92 19.51
CA SER A 357 17.50 -5.40 20.30
C SER A 357 18.28 -4.25 20.95
N LEU A 358 18.53 -3.16 20.23
CA LEU A 358 19.18 -1.97 20.79
C LEU A 358 18.31 -1.27 21.83
N THR A 359 17.00 -1.17 21.60
CA THR A 359 16.07 -0.59 22.59
C THR A 359 16.05 -1.42 23.86
N TRP A 360 16.09 -2.76 23.73
CA TRP A 360 16.17 -3.69 24.84
C TRP A 360 17.47 -3.52 25.65
N GLU A 361 18.63 -3.45 24.99
CA GLU A 361 19.92 -3.22 25.63
C GLU A 361 19.99 -1.88 26.36
N MET A 362 19.49 -0.81 25.73
CA MET A 362 19.47 0.52 26.33
C MET A 362 18.57 0.58 27.56
N PHE A 363 17.45 -0.16 27.56
CA PHE A 363 16.58 -0.29 28.74
C PHE A 363 17.28 -1.05 29.87
N ALA A 364 17.94 -2.17 29.58
CA ALA A 364 18.69 -2.92 30.59
C ALA A 364 19.83 -2.10 31.19
N LEU A 365 20.57 -1.37 30.36
CA LEU A 365 21.65 -0.47 30.78
C LEU A 365 21.10 0.71 31.60
N PHE A 366 19.94 1.25 31.22
CA PHE A 366 19.24 2.28 32.01
C PHE A 366 18.86 1.78 33.40
N VAL A 367 18.23 0.61 33.50
CA VAL A 367 17.86 0.00 34.78
C VAL A 367 19.12 -0.22 35.63
N PHE A 368 20.18 -0.76 35.03
CA PHE A 368 21.47 -0.95 35.70
C PHE A 368 22.04 0.37 36.25
N LEU A 369 22.15 1.41 35.42
CA LEU A 369 22.69 2.70 35.84
C LEU A 369 21.82 3.38 36.91
N SER A 370 20.49 3.32 36.77
CA SER A 370 19.56 3.90 37.74
C SER A 370 19.69 3.27 39.13
N MET A 371 20.00 1.97 39.19
CA MET A 371 20.23 1.26 40.45
C MET A 371 21.54 1.66 41.12
N TRP A 372 22.58 1.96 40.34
CA TRP A 372 23.88 2.42 40.86
C TRP A 372 23.92 3.92 41.17
N ALA A 373 23.04 4.71 40.56
CA ALA A 373 22.92 6.14 40.83
C ALA A 373 22.23 6.45 42.19
N SER A 374 21.51 5.50 42.77
CA SER A 374 20.87 5.68 44.09
C SER A 374 21.94 5.77 45.19
N PRO A 375 21.91 6.78 46.08
CA PRO A 375 22.84 6.90 47.20
C PRO A 375 22.60 5.75 48.19
N HIS A 376 23.42 4.72 48.07
CA HIS A 376 23.41 3.53 48.92
C HIS A 376 24.13 3.82 50.23
N THR A 377 23.40 4.20 51.29
CA THR A 377 23.97 4.64 52.58
C THR A 377 24.30 3.51 53.56
N GLY A 378 24.39 2.25 53.14
CA GLY A 378 24.78 1.15 54.03
C GLY A 378 25.25 -0.14 53.34
N PHE A 379 25.98 -0.97 54.09
CA PHE A 379 26.54 -2.26 53.62
C PHE A 379 25.46 -3.20 53.02
N PHE A 380 24.28 -3.26 53.64
CA PHE A 380 23.15 -4.06 53.14
C PHE A 380 22.56 -3.53 51.82
N SER A 381 22.63 -2.23 51.55
CA SER A 381 22.16 -1.68 50.27
C SER A 381 23.20 -1.84 49.16
N LEU A 382 24.50 -1.90 49.49
CA LEU A 382 25.56 -2.29 48.55
C LEU A 382 25.41 -3.76 48.11
N VAL A 383 25.23 -4.69 49.06
CA VAL A 383 25.02 -6.11 48.74
C VAL A 383 23.71 -6.31 47.96
N GLY A 384 22.64 -5.61 48.34
CA GLY A 384 21.38 -5.59 47.60
C GLY A 384 21.55 -5.04 46.18
N ALA A 385 22.26 -3.93 45.99
CA ALA A 385 22.54 -3.35 44.68
C ALA A 385 23.34 -4.30 43.80
N VAL A 386 24.37 -4.98 44.35
CA VAL A 386 25.15 -5.99 43.62
C VAL A 386 24.28 -7.16 43.19
N LEU A 387 23.47 -7.73 44.10
CA LEU A 387 22.59 -8.87 43.79
C LEU A 387 21.51 -8.51 42.76
N VAL A 388 20.90 -7.33 42.87
CA VAL A 388 19.87 -6.87 41.94
C VAL A 388 20.48 -6.51 40.58
N SER A 389 21.74 -6.04 40.54
CA SER A 389 22.49 -5.74 39.32
C SER A 389 22.86 -6.96 38.48
N ILE A 390 22.85 -8.16 39.06
CA ILE A 390 23.09 -9.42 38.33
C ILE A 390 22.02 -9.62 37.25
N VAL A 391 20.78 -9.18 37.49
CA VAL A 391 19.67 -9.42 36.54
C VAL A 391 19.78 -8.53 35.28
N PRO A 392 19.95 -7.19 35.39
CA PRO A 392 20.26 -6.33 34.24
C PRO A 392 21.54 -6.72 33.52
N PHE A 393 22.59 -7.10 34.26
CA PHE A 393 23.86 -7.52 33.65
C PHE A 393 23.72 -8.84 32.89
N GLY A 394 22.98 -9.81 33.45
CA GLY A 394 22.61 -11.04 32.75
C GLY A 394 21.76 -10.77 31.51
N TRP A 395 20.87 -9.76 31.55
CA TRP A 395 20.11 -9.32 30.39
C TRP A 395 20.98 -8.72 29.28
N ILE A 396 21.94 -7.85 29.62
CA ILE A 396 22.91 -7.29 28.67
C ILE A 396 23.77 -8.40 28.05
N LEU A 397 24.25 -9.35 28.87
CA LEU A 397 25.04 -10.49 28.39
C LEU A 397 24.25 -11.42 27.45
N LEU A 398 22.92 -11.48 27.58
CA LEU A 398 22.05 -12.28 26.70
C LEU A 398 21.64 -11.55 25.42
N GLY A 399 21.45 -10.23 25.46
CA GLY A 399 21.05 -9.46 24.28
C GLY A 399 22.22 -9.10 23.35
N LEU A 400 23.45 -8.93 23.86
CA LEU A 400 24.64 -8.65 23.04
C LEU A 400 24.90 -9.75 21.98
N PRO A 401 24.85 -11.05 22.32
CA PRO A 401 24.92 -12.14 21.35
C PRO A 401 23.75 -12.15 20.35
N LEU A 402 22.56 -11.72 20.77
CA LEU A 402 21.39 -11.62 19.90
C LEU A 402 21.59 -10.50 18.85
N CYS A 403 22.06 -9.33 19.30
CA CYS A 403 22.43 -8.20 18.45
C CYS A 403 23.52 -8.57 17.45
N LEU A 404 24.57 -9.25 17.91
CA LEU A 404 25.63 -9.79 17.07
C LEU A 404 25.11 -10.84 16.08
N SER A 405 24.18 -11.70 16.49
CA SER A 405 23.58 -12.71 15.59
C SER A 405 22.73 -12.06 14.50
N VAL A 406 21.95 -11.03 14.83
CA VAL A 406 21.18 -10.24 13.85
C VAL A 406 22.13 -9.50 12.90
N LEU A 407 23.22 -8.91 13.41
CA LEU A 407 24.23 -8.23 12.61
C LEU A 407 24.97 -9.19 11.67
N VAL A 408 25.40 -10.35 12.17
CA VAL A 408 26.06 -11.39 11.38
C VAL A 408 25.12 -11.93 10.31
N SER A 409 23.84 -12.15 10.63
CA SER A 409 22.81 -12.55 9.65
C SER A 409 22.57 -11.49 8.58
N PHE A 410 22.63 -10.21 8.95
CA PHE A 410 22.53 -9.10 8.01
C PHE A 410 23.74 -9.01 7.07
N ILE A 411 24.95 -9.23 7.59
CA ILE A 411 26.22 -9.08 6.84
C ILE A 411 26.56 -10.34 6.03
N ALA A 412 26.15 -11.54 6.47
CA ALA A 412 26.49 -12.81 5.82
C ALA A 412 26.20 -12.84 4.30
N PRO A 413 25.04 -12.35 3.80
CA PRO A 413 24.78 -12.27 2.36
C PRO A 413 25.74 -11.34 1.59
N LEU A 414 26.29 -10.31 2.24
CA LEU A 414 27.22 -9.35 1.63
C LEU A 414 28.65 -9.89 1.52
N LEU A 415 29.04 -10.79 2.44
CA LEU A 415 30.37 -11.41 2.45
C LEU A 415 30.51 -12.57 1.46
N GLY A 416 29.46 -12.89 0.69
CA GLY A 416 29.49 -14.01 -0.26
C GLY A 416 29.64 -15.38 0.42
N SER A 417 29.49 -15.45 1.76
CA SER A 417 29.33 -16.73 2.44
C SER A 417 28.03 -17.35 1.93
N LYS A 418 27.98 -18.68 1.75
CA LYS A 418 26.75 -19.39 1.34
C LYS A 418 25.91 -19.70 2.60
N PRO A 419 24.84 -18.96 2.99
CA PRO A 419 24.36 -19.06 4.36
C PRO A 419 22.83 -19.07 4.55
N HIS A 420 22.01 -19.37 3.54
CA HIS A 420 20.55 -19.42 3.78
C HIS A 420 20.15 -20.67 4.60
N TRP A 421 20.80 -21.81 4.38
CA TRP A 421 20.34 -23.08 4.94
C TRP A 421 20.76 -23.29 6.40
N GLU A 422 21.95 -22.82 6.82
CA GLU A 422 22.39 -22.94 8.22
C GLU A 422 21.69 -21.95 9.15
N PHE A 423 21.44 -20.71 8.71
CA PHE A 423 20.68 -19.74 9.49
C PHE A 423 19.24 -20.21 9.74
N ARG A 424 18.61 -20.79 8.71
CA ARG A 424 17.28 -21.42 8.83
C ARG A 424 17.29 -22.55 9.87
N ARG A 425 18.39 -23.32 9.94
CA ARG A 425 18.61 -24.42 10.90
C ARG A 425 18.81 -23.93 12.34
N SER A 426 19.50 -22.80 12.52
CA SER A 426 19.65 -22.15 13.83
C SER A 426 18.32 -21.57 14.34
N LEU A 427 17.52 -20.95 13.47
CA LEU A 427 16.18 -20.44 13.84
C LEU A 427 15.20 -21.57 14.18
N THR A 428 15.18 -22.68 13.42
CA THR A 428 14.36 -23.84 13.81
C THR A 428 14.85 -24.49 15.10
N SER A 429 16.16 -24.52 15.35
CA SER A 429 16.68 -25.07 16.62
C SER A 429 16.30 -24.21 17.82
N LEU A 430 16.35 -22.87 17.67
CA LEU A 430 15.89 -21.92 18.69
C LEU A 430 14.37 -22.04 18.91
N TRP A 431 13.58 -22.16 17.84
CA TRP A 431 12.13 -22.36 17.94
C TRP A 431 11.76 -23.70 18.62
N ILE A 432 12.47 -24.79 18.29
CA ILE A 432 12.31 -26.10 18.95
C ILE A 432 12.68 -26.02 20.44
N PHE A 433 13.74 -25.28 20.78
CA PHE A 433 14.15 -25.06 22.16
C PHE A 433 13.10 -24.25 22.95
N VAL A 434 12.61 -23.14 22.38
CA VAL A 434 11.60 -22.28 23.01
C VAL A 434 10.24 -22.99 23.14
N SER A 435 9.83 -23.77 22.13
CA SER A 435 8.56 -24.53 22.17
C SER A 435 8.57 -25.68 23.19
N ARG A 436 9.74 -26.24 23.52
CA ARG A 436 9.88 -27.22 24.62
C ARG A 436 9.68 -26.61 26.00
N PHE A 437 10.01 -25.33 26.19
CA PHE A 437 9.80 -24.66 27.48
C PHE A 437 8.32 -24.35 27.80
N GLY A 438 7.41 -24.45 26.83
CA GLY A 438 6.00 -24.09 27.00
C GLY A 438 5.03 -25.26 27.16
N THR A 439 5.47 -26.53 27.10
CA THR A 439 4.55 -27.69 27.02
C THR A 439 4.82 -28.83 27.98
N ASP A 440 5.69 -28.66 28.98
CA ASP A 440 5.79 -29.62 30.08
C ASP A 440 4.53 -29.52 30.95
N ASN A 441 3.50 -30.27 30.55
CA ASN A 441 2.34 -30.60 31.36
C ASN A 441 2.68 -31.95 32.04
N PRO A 442 3.16 -31.97 33.30
CA PRO A 442 3.71 -33.17 33.94
C PRO A 442 2.67 -34.23 34.33
N GLY A 443 1.44 -34.18 33.82
CA GLY A 443 0.31 -34.98 34.33
C GLY A 443 -0.41 -35.92 33.34
N GLY A 444 0.01 -36.00 32.08
CA GLY A 444 -0.73 -36.75 31.05
C GLY A 444 -0.35 -38.22 30.96
N ARG A 445 -0.78 -39.05 31.93
CA ARG A 445 -0.72 -40.52 31.85
C ARG A 445 -1.64 -40.97 30.70
N SER A 446 -1.08 -41.36 29.55
CA SER A 446 -1.85 -41.93 28.46
C SER A 446 -2.08 -43.42 28.71
N ASP A 447 -3.30 -43.74 29.16
CA ASP A 447 -3.83 -45.09 29.04
C ASP A 447 -4.05 -45.38 27.55
N ARG A 448 -3.24 -46.32 27.04
CA ARG A 448 -3.50 -47.02 25.79
C ARG A 448 -4.74 -47.88 25.99
N LEU A 449 -5.79 -47.60 25.24
CA LEU A 449 -6.84 -48.58 24.95
C LEU A 449 -6.66 -49.15 23.55
N ALA A 450 -7.04 -50.41 23.46
CA ALA A 450 -6.82 -51.41 22.42
C ALA A 450 -7.46 -51.10 21.06
#